data_AF-A0A918ZPA2-F1
#
_entry.id   AF-A0A918ZPA2-F1
#
_cell.length_a   1.000
_cell.length_b   1.000
_cell.length_c   1.000
_cell.angle_alpha   90.00
_cell.angle_beta   90.00
_cell.angle_gamma   90.00
#
_symmetry.space_group_name_H-M   'P 1'
#
loop_
_entity.id
_entity.type
_entity.pdbx_description
1 polymer ?
#
loop_
_entity_poly.entity_id
_entity_poly.type
_entity_poly.pdbx_seq_one_letter_code
_entity_poly.pdbx_strand_id
1 'polypeptide(L)'
;MDLPVKARRWGHDRDPGRTLARKYLLSGIARCGLCHTKIRGQVNQKWKPGSKAAKFTYQCSVTNGGCGKVGRVGDPVDEFIISLVLAEQRERAAVSAVAPAEQWPRAAELAAVEADLAELTQAAKAQKITVSTLLMLLPDLERRRDELKLERGRFNKERQQAESLTADIGEDFRSLPIERQQALILHSLSAVLIHPAGRGRRKFDPSLIEPVWR
;
A
#
# COMPACT_ATOMS: atom_id res chain seq x y z
N MET A 1 14.03 -59.12 24.10
CA MET A 1 14.45 -58.54 22.80
C MET A 1 13.45 -57.45 22.47
N ASP A 2 13.69 -56.26 23.04
CA ASP A 2 12.83 -55.10 22.89
C ASP A 2 13.20 -54.31 21.63
N LEU A 3 12.23 -54.07 20.76
CA LEU A 3 12.35 -53.23 19.57
C LEU A 3 12.03 -51.77 19.95
N PRO A 4 12.89 -50.78 19.65
CA PRO A 4 12.58 -49.40 19.94
C PRO A 4 11.68 -48.78 18.87
N VAL A 5 10.54 -48.22 19.33
CA VAL A 5 9.62 -47.38 18.56
C VAL A 5 10.32 -46.06 18.21
N LYS A 6 10.59 -45.82 16.91
CA LYS A 6 11.09 -44.53 16.42
C LYS A 6 9.95 -43.50 16.39
N ALA A 7 9.93 -42.60 17.38
CA ALA A 7 9.12 -41.40 17.35
C ALA A 7 9.60 -40.45 16.24
N ARG A 8 8.74 -40.15 15.25
CA ARG A 8 8.99 -39.10 14.26
C ARG A 8 8.66 -37.75 14.89
N ARG A 9 9.69 -36.95 15.13
CA ARG A 9 9.57 -35.58 15.62
C ARG A 9 9.51 -34.63 14.42
N TRP A 10 8.32 -34.17 14.06
CA TRP A 10 8.14 -33.06 13.11
C TRP A 10 7.91 -31.78 13.91
N GLY A 11 8.99 -31.02 14.14
CA GLY A 11 8.92 -29.63 14.59
C GLY A 11 9.40 -28.74 13.45
N HIS A 12 8.48 -28.08 12.76
CA HIS A 12 8.85 -26.93 11.94
C HIS A 12 8.94 -25.73 12.86
N ASP A 13 10.17 -25.37 13.25
CA ASP A 13 10.44 -24.07 13.85
C ASP A 13 9.99 -22.98 12.88
N ARG A 14 8.91 -22.29 13.23
CA ARG A 14 8.52 -21.04 12.58
C ARG A 14 9.16 -19.93 13.38
N ASP A 15 10.26 -19.41 12.83
CA ASP A 15 10.88 -18.17 13.29
C ASP A 15 9.85 -17.02 13.24
N PRO A 16 9.47 -16.42 14.39
CA PRO A 16 8.44 -15.37 14.44
C PRO A 16 8.92 -14.02 13.90
N GLY A 17 10.21 -13.87 13.57
CA GLY A 17 10.81 -12.58 13.19
C GLY A 17 10.90 -12.31 11.69
N ARG A 18 10.70 -13.31 10.83
CA ARG A 18 10.83 -13.10 9.38
C ARG A 18 9.50 -12.60 8.84
N THR A 19 9.35 -11.27 8.70
CA THR A 19 8.34 -10.72 7.79
C THR A 19 8.56 -11.43 6.45
N LEU A 20 7.61 -12.28 6.03
CA LEU A 20 7.71 -12.96 4.75
C LEU A 20 7.67 -11.88 3.68
N ALA A 21 8.84 -11.38 3.27
CA ALA A 21 8.99 -10.44 2.17
C ALA A 21 8.13 -10.99 1.03
N ARG A 22 7.20 -10.16 0.54
CA ARG A 22 6.17 -10.66 -0.38
C ARG A 22 6.87 -10.99 -1.69
N LYS A 23 7.10 -12.27 -1.94
CA LYS A 23 7.92 -12.75 -3.06
C LYS A 23 7.40 -12.37 -4.45
N TYR A 24 6.10 -12.10 -4.60
CA TYR A 24 5.47 -11.82 -5.89
C TYR A 24 4.69 -10.51 -5.83
N LEU A 25 4.84 -9.71 -6.88
CA LEU A 25 4.40 -8.32 -6.98
C LEU A 25 2.95 -8.11 -6.56
N LEU A 26 2.01 -8.86 -7.14
CA LEU A 26 0.59 -8.64 -6.89
C LEU A 26 0.03 -9.49 -5.75
N SER A 27 0.88 -10.18 -4.97
CA SER A 27 0.40 -11.02 -3.86
C SER A 27 -0.26 -10.18 -2.76
N GLY A 28 -1.58 -10.33 -2.61
CA GLY A 28 -2.37 -9.55 -1.67
C GLY A 28 -2.94 -8.25 -2.23
N ILE A 29 -2.54 -7.84 -3.44
CA ILE A 29 -3.13 -6.75 -4.24
C ILE A 29 -4.15 -7.35 -5.22
N ALA A 30 -3.79 -8.45 -5.88
CA ALA A 30 -4.68 -9.17 -6.78
C ALA A 30 -5.84 -9.82 -6.02
N ARG A 31 -7.02 -9.82 -6.64
CA ARG A 31 -8.25 -10.44 -6.16
C ARG A 31 -8.91 -11.26 -7.26
N CYS A 32 -9.66 -12.26 -6.84
CA CYS A 32 -10.44 -13.09 -7.75
C CYS A 32 -11.61 -12.31 -8.33
N GLY A 33 -11.75 -12.27 -9.65
CA GLY A 33 -12.91 -11.66 -10.32
C GLY A 33 -14.24 -12.39 -10.08
N LEU A 34 -14.21 -13.64 -9.56
CA LEU A 34 -15.43 -14.40 -9.25
C LEU A 34 -15.86 -14.33 -7.77
N CYS A 35 -14.92 -14.48 -6.84
CA CYS A 35 -15.22 -14.59 -5.41
C CYS A 35 -14.55 -13.50 -4.56
N HIS A 36 -13.84 -12.57 -5.19
CA HIS A 36 -13.18 -11.40 -4.58
C HIS A 36 -12.12 -11.68 -3.50
N THR A 37 -11.89 -12.95 -3.16
CA THR A 37 -10.80 -13.38 -2.27
C THR A 37 -9.45 -12.92 -2.81
N LYS A 38 -8.54 -12.53 -1.91
CA LYS A 38 -7.16 -12.16 -2.23
C LYS A 38 -6.45 -13.34 -2.90
N ILE A 39 -5.77 -13.05 -4.01
CA ILE A 39 -4.94 -13.99 -4.74
C ILE A 39 -3.49 -13.87 -4.26
N ARG A 40 -2.81 -15.01 -4.20
CA ARG A 40 -1.37 -15.11 -3.86
C ARG A 40 -0.63 -15.72 -5.03
N GLY A 41 0.62 -15.29 -5.23
CA GLY A 41 1.54 -15.96 -6.13
C GLY A 41 1.99 -17.30 -5.53
N GLN A 42 2.08 -18.32 -6.37
CA GLN A 42 2.53 -19.65 -6.03
C GLN A 42 3.64 -20.07 -6.99
N VAL A 43 4.72 -20.62 -6.44
CA VAL A 43 5.82 -21.14 -7.28
C VAL A 43 5.27 -22.29 -8.13
N ASN A 44 5.64 -22.30 -9.41
CA ASN A 44 5.35 -23.45 -10.24
C ASN A 44 6.41 -24.53 -9.97
N GLN A 45 6.02 -25.61 -9.29
CA GLN A 45 6.93 -26.70 -8.94
C GLN A 45 7.56 -27.41 -10.16
N LYS A 46 6.97 -27.25 -11.34
CA LYS A 46 7.51 -27.79 -12.60
C LYS A 46 8.53 -26.87 -13.26
N TRP A 47 8.71 -25.66 -12.74
CA TRP A 47 9.68 -24.71 -13.27
C TRP A 47 11.12 -25.13 -12.90
N LYS A 48 12.01 -25.00 -13.88
CA LYS A 48 13.46 -25.23 -13.74
C LYS A 48 14.18 -24.20 -14.62
N PRO A 49 15.42 -23.79 -14.30
CA PRO A 49 16.21 -22.94 -15.20
C PRO A 49 16.25 -23.53 -16.62
N GLY A 50 15.95 -22.71 -17.63
CA GLY A 50 15.88 -23.13 -19.03
C GLY A 50 14.57 -23.82 -19.47
N SER A 51 13.61 -24.06 -18.57
CA SER A 51 12.34 -24.68 -18.95
C SER A 51 11.33 -23.67 -19.52
N LYS A 52 10.43 -24.15 -20.40
CA LYS A 52 9.31 -23.36 -20.95
C LYS A 52 8.15 -23.18 -19.96
N ALA A 53 8.24 -23.73 -18.75
CA ALA A 53 7.21 -23.58 -17.75
C ALA A 53 7.20 -22.16 -17.20
N ALA A 54 6.03 -21.65 -16.80
CA ALA A 54 5.94 -20.40 -16.04
C ALA A 54 6.70 -20.52 -14.70
N LYS A 55 7.38 -19.46 -14.25
CA LYS A 55 8.06 -19.44 -12.93
C LYS A 55 7.08 -19.55 -11.77
N PHE A 56 5.98 -18.83 -11.87
CA PHE A 56 4.95 -18.77 -10.85
C PHE A 56 3.59 -18.45 -11.47
N THR A 57 2.54 -18.69 -10.70
CA THR A 57 1.17 -18.35 -11.07
C THR A 57 0.50 -17.58 -9.94
N TYR A 58 -0.40 -16.68 -10.31
CA TYR A 58 -1.39 -16.14 -9.39
C TYR A 58 -2.55 -17.11 -9.34
N GLN A 59 -2.88 -17.63 -8.15
CA GLN A 59 -3.95 -18.61 -7.99
C GLN A 59 -4.89 -18.22 -6.85
N CYS A 60 -6.19 -18.25 -7.14
CA CYS A 60 -7.23 -18.20 -6.14
C CYS A 60 -7.30 -19.57 -5.43
N SER A 61 -6.51 -19.73 -4.37
CA SER A 61 -6.38 -21.01 -3.67
C SER A 61 -7.54 -21.29 -2.71
N VAL A 62 -8.11 -22.49 -2.77
CA VAL A 62 -9.13 -22.96 -1.82
C VAL A 62 -8.58 -22.99 -0.39
N THR A 63 -7.31 -23.36 -0.22
CA THR A 63 -6.64 -23.36 1.09
C THR A 63 -6.52 -21.98 1.73
N ASN A 64 -6.64 -20.91 0.94
CA ASN A 64 -6.61 -19.52 1.41
C ASN A 64 -8.02 -18.88 1.36
N GLY A 65 -9.10 -19.68 1.36
CA GLY A 65 -10.49 -19.20 1.31
C GLY A 65 -10.95 -18.75 -0.07
N GLY A 66 -10.25 -19.17 -1.14
CA GLY A 66 -10.59 -18.89 -2.53
C GLY A 66 -11.46 -19.96 -3.18
N CYS A 67 -11.88 -19.72 -4.43
CA CYS A 67 -12.74 -20.65 -5.16
C CYS A 67 -12.01 -21.73 -5.97
N GLY A 68 -10.68 -21.65 -6.14
CA GLY A 68 -9.91 -22.60 -6.97
C GLY A 68 -10.05 -22.41 -8.48
N LYS A 69 -11.02 -21.61 -8.95
CA LYS A 69 -11.42 -21.53 -10.37
C LYS A 69 -10.62 -20.50 -11.19
N VAL A 70 -9.88 -19.62 -10.52
CA VAL A 70 -9.16 -18.50 -11.16
C VAL A 70 -7.67 -18.64 -10.92
N GLY A 71 -6.90 -18.68 -12.01
CA GLY A 71 -5.46 -18.54 -11.96
C GLY A 71 -4.87 -18.04 -13.28
N ARG A 72 -3.68 -17.43 -13.20
CA ARG A 72 -2.92 -16.89 -14.34
C ARG A 72 -1.43 -17.03 -14.14
N VAL A 73 -0.70 -17.11 -15.26
CA VAL A 73 0.76 -17.03 -15.26
C VAL A 73 1.18 -15.67 -14.73
N GLY A 74 2.15 -15.66 -13.82
CA GLY A 74 2.55 -14.46 -13.09
C GLY A 74 3.20 -13.39 -13.97
N ASP A 75 4.25 -13.76 -14.71
CA ASP A 75 5.08 -12.78 -15.44
C ASP A 75 4.26 -11.87 -16.38
N PRO A 76 3.36 -12.37 -17.25
CA PRO A 76 2.56 -11.51 -18.14
C PRO A 76 1.59 -10.59 -17.40
N VAL A 77 1.06 -11.02 -16.25
CA VAL A 77 0.16 -10.20 -15.43
C VAL A 77 0.96 -9.08 -14.77
N ASP A 78 2.14 -9.39 -14.24
CA ASP A 78 3.03 -8.38 -13.65
C ASP A 78 3.45 -7.35 -14.70
N GLU A 79 3.93 -7.77 -15.87
CA GLU A 79 4.31 -6.85 -16.96
C GLU A 79 3.15 -5.92 -17.36
N PHE A 80 1.96 -6.48 -17.51
CA PHE A 80 0.78 -5.70 -17.88
C PHE A 80 0.46 -4.63 -16.82
N ILE A 81 0.41 -4.99 -15.54
CA ILE A 81 0.10 -4.04 -14.47
C ILE A 81 1.21 -3.00 -14.31
N ILE A 82 2.48 -3.40 -14.40
CA ILE A 82 3.61 -2.45 -14.34
C ILE A 82 3.50 -1.44 -15.47
N SER A 83 3.24 -1.88 -16.70
CA SER A 83 3.13 -0.99 -17.85
C SER A 83 2.01 0.04 -17.69
N LEU A 84 0.85 -0.38 -17.18
CA LEU A 84 -0.29 0.50 -16.94
C LEU A 84 -0.02 1.52 -15.83
N VAL A 85 0.53 1.07 -14.70
CA VAL A 85 0.83 1.94 -13.57
C VAL A 85 1.90 2.97 -13.94
N LEU A 86 2.95 2.57 -14.66
CA LEU A 86 3.98 3.50 -15.12
C LEU A 86 3.47 4.51 -16.14
N ALA A 87 2.59 4.10 -17.05
CA ALA A 87 1.96 5.03 -18.00
C ALA A 87 1.10 6.07 -17.26
N GLU A 88 0.26 5.61 -16.35
CA GLU A 88 -0.63 6.47 -15.58
C GLU A 88 0.12 7.45 -14.67
N GLN A 89 1.21 7.01 -14.02
CA GLN A 89 2.01 7.89 -13.19
C GLN A 89 2.77 8.95 -13.99
N ARG A 90 3.23 8.61 -15.22
CA ARG A 90 3.82 9.60 -16.13
C ARG A 90 2.81 10.66 -16.55
N GLU A 91 1.58 10.27 -16.84
CA GLU A 91 0.49 11.19 -17.16
C GLU A 91 0.17 12.11 -15.96
N ARG A 92 0.07 11.56 -14.74
CA ARG A 92 -0.11 12.38 -13.52
C ARG A 92 1.03 13.36 -13.30
N ALA A 93 2.29 12.91 -13.44
CA ALA A 93 3.46 13.75 -13.24
C ALA A 93 3.49 14.92 -14.25
N ALA A 94 3.09 14.68 -15.50
CA ALA A 94 2.99 15.72 -16.53
C ALA A 94 1.95 16.81 -16.16
N VAL A 95 0.83 16.42 -15.55
CA VAL A 95 -0.20 17.37 -15.08
C VAL A 95 0.26 18.13 -13.83
N SER A 96 0.85 17.44 -12.85
CA SER A 96 1.26 18.05 -11.58
C SER A 96 2.42 19.02 -11.71
N ALA A 97 3.32 18.85 -12.70
CA ALA A 97 4.41 19.79 -12.96
C ALA A 97 3.93 21.23 -13.29
N VAL A 98 2.65 21.39 -13.67
CA VAL A 98 2.05 22.68 -14.04
C VAL A 98 1.34 23.35 -12.85
N ALA A 99 1.02 22.62 -11.78
CA ALA A 99 0.26 23.14 -10.65
C ALA A 99 1.19 23.69 -9.54
N PRO A 100 0.91 24.88 -8.98
CA PRO A 100 1.66 25.38 -7.83
C PRO A 100 1.48 24.45 -6.61
N ALA A 101 2.53 24.37 -5.78
CA ALA A 101 2.51 23.56 -4.57
C ALA A 101 1.39 24.02 -3.63
N GLU A 102 0.38 23.17 -3.48
CA GLU A 102 -0.81 23.47 -2.69
C GLU A 102 -0.48 23.44 -1.19
N GLN A 103 -0.65 24.59 -0.53
CA GLN A 103 -0.47 24.72 0.91
C GLN A 103 -1.59 23.99 1.66
N TRP A 104 -1.31 23.46 2.87
CA TRP A 104 -2.34 22.84 3.71
C TRP A 104 -3.51 23.83 3.95
N PRO A 105 -4.77 23.47 3.59
CA PRO A 105 -5.87 24.43 3.50
C PRO A 105 -6.19 25.19 4.79
N ARG A 106 -5.87 24.61 5.96
CA ARG A 106 -6.20 25.18 7.27
C ARG A 106 -5.02 25.83 7.98
N ALA A 107 -3.97 26.17 7.22
CA ALA A 107 -2.80 26.87 7.75
C ALA A 107 -3.17 28.17 8.48
N ALA A 108 -4.11 28.94 7.91
CA ALA A 108 -4.60 30.18 8.52
C ALA A 108 -5.34 29.95 9.84
N GLU A 109 -6.14 28.87 9.94
CA GLU A 109 -6.87 28.54 11.17
C GLU A 109 -5.93 28.12 12.29
N LEU A 110 -4.91 27.32 11.99
CA LEU A 110 -3.89 26.96 12.98
C LEU A 110 -3.13 28.20 13.46
N ALA A 111 -2.77 29.11 12.55
CA ALA A 111 -2.11 30.36 12.91
C ALA A 111 -2.98 31.24 13.82
N ALA A 112 -4.29 31.31 13.56
CA ALA A 112 -5.23 32.04 14.41
C ALA A 112 -5.31 31.43 15.82
N VAL A 113 -5.47 30.12 15.95
CA VAL A 113 -5.52 29.44 17.27
C VAL A 113 -4.21 29.60 18.04
N GLU A 114 -3.06 29.54 17.35
CA GLU A 114 -1.75 29.80 17.98
C GLU A 114 -1.61 31.25 18.44
N ALA A 115 -2.16 32.22 17.70
CA ALA A 115 -2.22 33.62 18.10
C ALA A 115 -3.14 33.83 19.31
N ASP A 116 -4.33 33.23 19.33
CA ASP A 116 -5.28 33.31 20.45
C ASP A 116 -4.67 32.75 21.74
N LEU A 117 -3.96 31.61 21.66
CA LEU A 117 -3.24 31.03 22.80
C LEU A 117 -2.14 31.98 23.32
N ALA A 118 -1.40 32.61 22.42
CA ALA A 118 -0.34 33.56 22.78
C ALA A 118 -0.94 34.81 23.45
N GLU A 119 -2.03 35.34 22.91
CA GLU A 119 -2.75 36.49 23.48
C GLU A 119 -3.31 36.17 24.86
N LEU A 120 -3.99 35.03 25.01
CA LEU A 120 -4.57 34.58 26.28
C LEU A 120 -3.48 34.42 27.35
N THR A 121 -2.35 33.81 26.99
CA THR A 121 -1.19 33.65 27.88
C THR A 121 -0.60 35.01 28.27
N GLN A 122 -0.51 35.94 27.33
CA GLN A 122 0.02 37.28 27.58
C GLN A 122 -0.92 38.12 28.46
N ALA A 123 -2.24 38.01 28.26
CA ALA A 123 -3.25 38.66 29.07
C ALA A 123 -3.18 38.18 30.54
N ALA A 124 -2.99 36.88 30.76
CA ALA A 124 -2.80 36.32 32.10
C ALA A 124 -1.51 36.82 32.76
N LYS A 125 -0.39 36.83 32.02
CA LYS A 125 0.89 37.39 32.51
C LYS A 125 0.80 38.86 32.89
N ALA A 126 0.02 39.63 32.12
CA ALA A 126 -0.25 41.04 32.39
C ALA A 126 -1.34 41.26 33.46
N GLN A 127 -1.84 40.19 34.10
CA GLN A 127 -2.95 40.20 35.06
C GLN A 127 -4.24 40.89 34.58
N LYS A 128 -4.47 40.91 33.26
CA LYS A 128 -5.72 41.40 32.66
C LYS A 128 -6.86 40.40 32.80
N ILE A 129 -6.53 39.12 32.97
CA ILE A 129 -7.47 38.04 33.25
C ILE A 129 -6.98 37.24 34.47
N THR A 130 -7.91 36.56 35.13
CA THR A 130 -7.57 35.67 36.24
C THR A 130 -7.00 34.34 35.73
N VAL A 131 -6.23 33.67 36.58
CA VAL A 131 -5.76 32.30 36.30
C VAL A 131 -6.94 31.33 36.11
N SER A 132 -8.05 31.52 36.84
CA SER A 132 -9.25 30.71 36.65
C SER A 132 -9.84 30.88 35.25
N THR A 133 -9.93 32.12 34.74
CA THR A 133 -10.38 32.40 33.38
C THR A 133 -9.47 31.77 32.33
N LEU A 134 -8.14 31.86 32.53
CA LEU A 134 -7.16 31.18 31.67
C LEU A 134 -7.42 29.66 31.64
N LEU A 135 -7.53 29.02 32.81
CA LEU A 135 -7.73 27.56 32.91
C LEU A 135 -9.07 27.09 32.32
N MET A 136 -10.09 27.95 32.24
CA MET A 136 -11.36 27.63 31.59
C MET A 136 -11.27 27.68 30.06
N LEU A 137 -10.54 28.65 29.49
CA LEU A 137 -10.48 28.87 28.04
C LEU A 137 -9.37 28.09 27.34
N LEU A 138 -8.28 27.81 28.06
CA LEU A 138 -7.08 27.15 27.54
C LEU A 138 -7.35 25.75 26.94
N PRO A 139 -8.12 24.84 27.59
CA PRO A 139 -8.25 23.46 27.13
C PRO A 139 -8.84 23.33 25.73
N ASP A 140 -9.80 24.18 25.37
CA ASP A 140 -10.47 24.13 24.07
C ASP A 140 -9.55 24.58 22.93
N LEU A 141 -8.78 25.65 23.15
CA LEU A 141 -7.80 26.15 22.19
C LEU A 141 -6.63 25.18 22.03
N GLU A 142 -6.14 24.58 23.11
CA GLU A 142 -5.07 23.58 23.05
C GLU A 142 -5.51 22.32 22.29
N ARG A 143 -6.69 21.80 22.62
CA ARG A 143 -7.28 20.67 21.89
C ARG A 143 -7.42 20.98 20.41
N ARG A 144 -7.92 22.16 20.06
CA ARG A 144 -8.05 22.55 18.65
C ARG A 144 -6.71 22.66 17.94
N ARG A 145 -5.72 23.29 18.57
CA ARG A 145 -4.34 23.37 18.05
C ARG A 145 -3.78 21.98 17.79
N ASP A 146 -3.98 21.05 18.71
CA ASP A 146 -3.40 19.71 18.63
C ASP A 146 -4.08 18.87 17.54
N GLU A 147 -5.40 18.99 17.37
CA GLU A 147 -6.14 18.43 16.24
C GLU A 147 -5.60 18.95 14.89
N LEU A 148 -5.45 20.27 14.77
CA LEU A 148 -4.94 20.94 13.57
C LEU A 148 -3.48 20.55 13.27
N LYS A 149 -2.64 20.42 14.29
CA LYS A 149 -1.26 19.93 14.13
C LYS A 149 -1.20 18.48 13.66
N LEU A 150 -2.08 17.63 14.19
CA LEU A 150 -2.19 16.24 13.74
C LEU A 150 -2.66 16.16 12.29
N GLU A 151 -3.65 16.95 11.91
CA GLU A 151 -4.16 17.04 10.54
C GLU A 151 -3.07 17.51 9.57
N ARG A 152 -2.35 18.59 9.90
CA ARG A 152 -1.20 19.09 9.14
C ARG A 152 -0.09 18.04 9.02
N GLY A 153 0.17 17.29 10.09
CA GLY A 153 1.13 16.20 10.08
C GLY A 153 0.74 15.08 9.10
N ARG A 154 -0.55 14.72 9.03
CA ARG A 154 -1.06 13.75 8.04
C ARG A 154 -0.93 14.28 6.62
N PHE A 155 -1.35 15.52 6.37
CA PHE A 155 -1.24 16.17 5.07
C PHE A 155 0.20 16.19 4.55
N ASN A 156 1.16 16.61 5.38
CA ASN A 156 2.57 16.67 5.02
C ASN A 156 3.15 15.26 4.75
N LYS A 157 2.76 14.27 5.55
CA LYS A 157 3.21 12.88 5.35
C LYS A 157 2.70 12.29 4.03
N GLU A 158 1.44 12.54 3.69
CA GLU A 158 0.86 12.12 2.42
C GLU A 158 1.57 12.79 1.23
N ARG A 159 1.86 14.09 1.33
CA ARG A 159 2.65 14.83 0.32
C ARG A 159 4.05 14.25 0.16
N GLN A 160 4.80 14.09 1.25
CA GLN A 160 6.15 13.52 1.20
C GLN A 160 6.16 12.10 0.63
N GLN A 161 5.13 11.30 0.93
CA GLN A 161 4.99 9.96 0.36
C GLN A 161 4.75 10.03 -1.16
N ALA A 162 3.87 10.92 -1.62
CA ALA A 162 3.61 11.11 -3.05
C ALA A 162 4.87 11.62 -3.80
N GLU A 163 5.62 12.55 -3.20
CA GLU A 163 6.89 13.06 -3.76
C GLU A 163 7.95 11.95 -3.85
N SER A 164 8.14 11.16 -2.80
CA SER A 164 9.06 10.02 -2.81
C SER A 164 8.70 9.00 -3.90
N LEU A 165 7.41 8.69 -4.06
CA LEU A 165 6.97 7.76 -5.09
C LEU A 165 7.16 8.35 -6.50
N THR A 166 7.01 9.66 -6.65
CA THR A 166 7.24 10.34 -7.93
C THR A 166 8.71 10.31 -8.33
N ALA A 167 9.63 10.49 -7.38
CA ALA A 167 11.07 10.34 -7.62
C ALA A 167 11.42 8.92 -8.10
N ASP A 168 10.79 7.91 -7.49
CA ASP A 168 11.00 6.49 -7.84
C ASP A 168 10.51 6.14 -9.26
N ILE A 169 9.64 6.94 -9.90
CA ILE A 169 9.20 6.72 -11.32
C ILE A 169 10.38 6.86 -12.29
N GLY A 170 11.38 7.68 -11.95
CA GLY A 170 12.58 7.88 -12.77
C GLY A 170 13.58 6.73 -12.72
N GLU A 171 13.45 5.84 -11.72
CA GLU A 171 14.30 4.65 -11.56
C GLU A 171 13.74 3.44 -12.32
N ASP A 172 14.57 2.42 -12.57
CA ASP A 172 14.08 1.15 -13.12
C ASP A 172 13.20 0.45 -12.08
N PHE A 173 11.87 0.47 -12.29
CA PHE A 173 10.87 -0.15 -11.43
C PHE A 173 11.25 -1.58 -11.00
N ARG A 174 11.85 -2.37 -11.89
CA ARG A 174 12.20 -3.77 -11.62
C ARG A 174 13.36 -3.92 -10.64
N SER A 175 14.23 -2.92 -10.54
CA SER A 175 15.37 -2.89 -9.61
C SER A 175 14.96 -2.52 -8.19
N LEU A 176 13.80 -1.88 -8.00
CA LEU A 176 13.30 -1.49 -6.69
C LEU A 176 13.01 -2.73 -5.82
N PRO A 177 13.18 -2.64 -4.48
CA PRO A 177 12.71 -3.67 -3.56
C PRO A 177 11.22 -3.96 -3.76
N ILE A 178 10.80 -5.21 -3.57
CA ILE A 178 9.42 -5.63 -3.89
C ILE A 178 8.36 -4.88 -3.08
N GLU A 179 8.67 -4.48 -1.85
CA GLU A 179 7.82 -3.65 -1.01
C GLU A 179 7.61 -2.24 -1.64
N ARG A 180 8.65 -1.68 -2.26
CA ARG A 180 8.60 -0.40 -2.98
C ARG A 180 7.79 -0.52 -4.26
N GLN A 181 8.02 -1.57 -5.05
CA GLN A 181 7.20 -1.86 -6.23
C GLN A 181 5.71 -1.99 -5.87
N GLN A 182 5.39 -2.67 -4.77
CA GLN A 182 4.00 -2.78 -4.28
C GLN A 182 3.44 -1.44 -3.81
N ALA A 183 4.23 -0.60 -3.16
CA ALA A 183 3.81 0.73 -2.74
C ALA A 183 3.46 1.61 -3.94
N LEU A 184 4.26 1.57 -5.01
CA LEU A 184 3.99 2.27 -6.27
C LEU A 184 2.70 1.77 -6.94
N ILE A 185 2.48 0.45 -6.99
CA ILE A 185 1.22 -0.10 -7.51
C ILE A 185 0.03 0.33 -6.66
N LEU A 186 0.15 0.26 -5.34
CA LEU A 186 -0.93 0.63 -4.42
C LEU A 186 -1.19 2.13 -4.36
N HIS A 187 -0.28 2.96 -4.85
CA HIS A 187 -0.49 4.40 -5.00
C HIS A 187 -1.48 4.69 -6.13
N SER A 188 -1.35 4.01 -7.27
CA SER A 188 -2.27 4.16 -8.42
C SER A 188 -3.52 3.27 -8.33
N LEU A 189 -3.39 2.07 -7.77
CA LEU A 189 -4.44 1.04 -7.77
C LEU A 189 -4.92 0.70 -6.35
N SER A 190 -6.20 0.40 -6.21
CA SER A 190 -6.80 -0.18 -5.01
C SER A 190 -6.77 -1.70 -5.01
N ALA A 191 -6.92 -2.33 -6.19
CA ALA A 191 -6.87 -3.76 -6.41
C ALA A 191 -6.60 -4.10 -7.88
N VAL A 192 -6.31 -5.38 -8.16
CA VAL A 192 -6.29 -5.94 -9.52
C VAL A 192 -7.20 -7.16 -9.55
N LEU A 193 -8.30 -7.12 -10.30
CA LEU A 193 -9.19 -8.27 -10.47
C LEU A 193 -8.66 -9.17 -11.58
N ILE A 194 -8.49 -10.46 -11.26
CA ILE A 194 -8.12 -11.49 -12.23
C ILE A 194 -9.36 -12.32 -12.53
N HIS A 195 -9.81 -12.30 -13.78
CA HIS A 195 -11.00 -13.02 -14.23
C HIS A 195 -10.66 -14.46 -14.69
N PRO A 196 -11.65 -15.37 -14.83
CA PRO A 196 -11.43 -16.70 -15.43
C PRO A 196 -11.07 -16.63 -16.92
N ALA A 197 -10.22 -17.54 -17.43
CA ALA A 197 -9.88 -17.63 -18.87
C ALA A 197 -10.66 -18.71 -19.62
N GLY A 198 -11.48 -19.49 -18.91
CA GLY A 198 -12.01 -20.75 -19.44
C GLY A 198 -10.92 -21.83 -19.56
N ARG A 199 -11.32 -23.03 -19.98
CA ARG A 199 -10.40 -24.17 -20.12
C ARG A 199 -9.58 -24.05 -21.42
N GLY A 200 -8.32 -24.49 -21.38
CA GLY A 200 -7.50 -24.67 -22.59
C GLY A 200 -6.85 -23.40 -23.19
N ARG A 201 -7.22 -22.20 -22.75
CA ARG A 201 -6.55 -20.96 -23.20
C ARG A 201 -5.17 -20.84 -22.55
N ARG A 202 -4.12 -20.88 -23.39
CA ARG A 202 -2.72 -20.77 -22.96
C ARG A 202 -2.09 -19.39 -23.21
N LYS A 203 -2.65 -18.60 -24.14
CA LYS A 203 -2.16 -17.25 -24.44
C LYS A 203 -2.67 -16.27 -23.38
N PHE A 204 -1.81 -15.35 -22.96
CA PHE A 204 -2.20 -14.25 -22.10
C PHE A 204 -3.22 -13.34 -22.81
N ASP A 205 -4.27 -12.97 -22.09
CA ASP A 205 -5.36 -12.12 -22.56
C ASP A 205 -5.52 -10.98 -21.55
N PRO A 206 -5.06 -9.75 -21.91
CA PRO A 206 -5.11 -8.61 -21.01
C PRO A 206 -6.53 -8.22 -20.59
N SER A 207 -7.54 -8.50 -21.42
CA SER A 207 -8.95 -8.14 -21.13
C SER A 207 -9.51 -8.83 -19.88
N LEU A 208 -8.82 -9.87 -19.40
CA LEU A 208 -9.19 -10.64 -18.21
C LEU A 208 -8.49 -10.14 -16.95
N ILE A 209 -7.71 -9.07 -17.05
CA ILE A 209 -7.03 -8.41 -15.94
C ILE A 209 -7.60 -7.00 -15.84
N GLU A 210 -8.34 -6.75 -14.77
CA GLU A 210 -9.04 -5.49 -14.54
C GLU A 210 -8.36 -4.73 -13.38
N PRO A 211 -7.59 -3.68 -13.67
CA PRO A 211 -7.05 -2.79 -12.65
C PRO A 211 -8.16 -1.91 -12.06
N VAL A 212 -8.23 -1.82 -10.74
CA VAL A 212 -9.16 -0.93 -10.03
C VAL A 212 -8.39 0.31 -9.59
N TRP A 213 -8.54 1.41 -10.32
CA TRP A 213 -7.85 2.68 -10.08
C TRP A 213 -8.35 3.38 -8.80
N ARG A 214 -7.51 4.25 -8.23
CA ARG A 214 -7.87 5.16 -7.13
C ARG A 214 -8.25 6.54 -7.64
#